data_AF-A0A6N8YAV6-F1
#
_entry.id   AF-A0A6N8YAV6-F1
#
_cell.length_a   1.000
_cell.length_b   1.000
_cell.length_c   1.000
_cell.angle_alpha   90.00
_cell.angle_beta   90.00
_cell.angle_gamma   90.00
#
_symmetry.space_group_name_H-M   'P 1'
#
loop_
_entity.id
_entity.type
_entity.pdbx_description
1 polymer ?
#
loop_
_entity_poly.entity_id
_entity_poly.type
_entity_poly.pdbx_seq_one_letter_code
_entity_poly.pdbx_strand_id
1 'polypeptide(L)' 'RTGGILLAYTPSIVQVQRLRRALDDSPFGLVDTIEVLHRGWHVEGDAVRPNHRMVAHTGFLTVSRLTAS' A
#
# COMPACT_ATOMS: atom_id res chain seq x y z
N ARG A 1 16.40 10.08 11.56
CA ARG A 1 16.88 9.40 12.79
C ARG A 1 16.71 7.90 12.59
N THR A 2 17.65 7.09 13.06
CA THR A 2 17.51 5.62 13.08
C THR A 2 16.15 5.20 13.62
N GLY A 3 15.53 4.21 12.99
CA GLY A 3 14.17 3.74 13.30
C GLY A 3 13.05 4.55 12.65
N GLY A 4 13.38 5.61 11.89
CA GLY A 4 12.40 6.40 11.13
C GLY A 4 11.65 5.55 10.10
N ILE A 5 10.40 5.92 9.83
CA ILE A 5 9.52 5.22 8.89
C ILE A 5 9.49 5.99 7.57
N LEU A 6 9.68 5.28 6.46
CA LEU A 6 9.31 5.76 5.14
C LEU A 6 7.97 5.14 4.77
N LEU A 7 7.02 5.98 4.34
CA LEU A 7 5.75 5.56 3.76
C LEU A 7 5.63 6.21 2.39
N ALA A 8 5.44 5.40 1.36
CA ALA A 8 5.23 5.85 -0.01
C ALA A 8 3.88 5.38 -0.52
N TYR A 9 3.09 6.31 -1.05
CA TYR A 9 1.89 6.02 -1.84
C TYR A 9 2.23 6.10 -3.32
N THR A 10 1.97 5.03 -4.06
CA THR A 10 2.24 4.96 -5.51
C THR A 10 1.02 4.45 -6.28
N PRO A 11 0.58 5.13 -7.35
CA PRO A 11 -0.58 4.72 -8.13
C PRO A 11 -0.31 3.59 -9.15
N SER A 12 0.92 3.08 -9.24
CA SER A 12 1.28 2.04 -10.23
C SER A 12 2.20 0.99 -9.64
N ILE A 13 1.96 -0.28 -10.00
CA ILE A 13 2.82 -1.40 -9.62
C ILE A 13 4.25 -1.25 -10.18
N VAL A 14 4.42 -0.56 -11.31
CA VAL A 14 5.76 -0.28 -11.87
C VAL A 14 6.52 0.69 -10.97
N GLN A 15 5.84 1.65 -10.35
CA GLN A 15 6.46 2.57 -9.39
C GLN A 15 6.81 1.86 -8.09
N VAL A 16 5.95 0.95 -7.60
CA VAL A 16 6.27 0.04 -6.48
C VAL A 16 7.56 -0.72 -6.77
N GLN A 17 7.65 -1.34 -7.94
CA GLN A 17 8.81 -2.14 -8.32
C GLN A 17 10.10 -1.31 -8.36
N ARG A 18 10.02 -0.07 -8.87
CA ARG A 18 11.17 0.86 -8.87
C ARG A 18 11.57 1.26 -7.44
N LEU A 19 10.59 1.55 -6.58
CA LEU A 19 10.84 1.88 -5.18
C LEU A 19 11.46 0.71 -4.43
N ARG A 20 10.94 -0.51 -4.58
CA ARG A 20 11.47 -1.72 -3.95
C ARG A 20 12.95 -1.92 -4.27
N ARG A 21 13.31 -1.84 -5.55
CA ARG A 21 14.72 -1.94 -6.00
C ARG A 21 15.61 -0.86 -5.38
N ALA A 22 15.13 0.38 -5.34
CA ALA A 22 15.89 1.45 -4.72
C ALA A 22 16.07 1.27 -3.20
N LEU A 23 15.12 0.62 -2.52
CA LEU A 23 15.21 0.32 -1.10
C LEU A 23 16.18 -0.83 -0.81
N ASP A 24 16.30 -1.82 -1.71
CA ASP A 24 17.24 -2.95 -1.57
C ASP A 24 18.71 -2.47 -1.46
N ASP A 25 19.06 -1.37 -2.15
CA ASP A 25 20.39 -0.74 -2.11
C ASP A 25 20.52 0.36 -1.04
N SER A 26 19.56 0.45 -0.11
CA SER A 26 19.47 1.54 0.88
C SER A 26 19.58 1.03 2.32
N PRO A 27 19.80 1.90 3.32
CA PRO A 27 19.78 1.52 4.74
C PRO A 27 18.35 1.26 5.29
N PHE A 28 17.32 1.13 4.44
CA PHE A 28 15.97 0.81 4.87
C PHE A 28 15.72 -0.70 4.82
N GLY A 29 15.24 -1.25 5.93
CA GLY A 29 14.78 -2.63 6.04
C GLY A 29 13.30 -2.73 6.36
N LEU A 30 12.84 -3.95 6.64
CA LEU A 30 11.44 -4.26 7.01
C LEU A 30 10.44 -3.71 5.98
N VAL A 31 10.77 -3.89 4.69
CA VAL A 31 10.00 -3.32 3.60
C VAL A 31 8.76 -4.17 3.31
N ASP A 32 7.59 -3.57 3.42
CA ASP A 32 6.30 -4.19 3.10
C ASP A 32 5.51 -3.34 2.10
N THR A 33 4.75 -3.99 1.23
CA THR A 33 3.89 -3.33 0.24
C THR A 33 2.51 -3.94 0.25
N ILE A 34 1.48 -3.10 0.40
CA ILE A 34 0.08 -3.50 0.28
C ILE A 34 -0.61 -2.74 -0.85
N GLU A 35 -1.61 -3.37 -1.45
CA GLU A 35 -2.62 -2.71 -2.27
C GLU A 35 -3.89 -2.56 -1.45
N VAL A 36 -4.49 -1.37 -1.47
CA VAL A 36 -5.78 -1.14 -0.81
C VAL A 36 -6.88 -1.20 -1.86
N LEU A 37 -7.90 -2.02 -1.59
CA LEU A 37 -9.12 -2.11 -2.38
C LEU A 37 -10.29 -1.60 -1.56
N HIS A 38 -10.91 -0.50 -1.99
CA HIS A 38 -12.10 0.02 -1.31
C HIS A 38 -13.36 -0.65 -1.85
N ARG A 39 -13.89 -1.64 -1.13
CA ARG A 39 -15.12 -2.35 -1.49
C ARG A 39 -16.31 -1.84 -0.68
N GLY A 40 -17.14 -1.02 -1.32
CA GLY A 40 -18.39 -0.54 -0.70
C GLY A 40 -19.44 -1.65 -0.58
N TRP A 41 -20.25 -1.56 0.47
CA TRP A 41 -21.39 -2.42 0.73
C TRP A 41 -22.66 -1.59 0.82
N HIS A 42 -23.75 -2.12 0.28
CA HIS A 42 -25.10 -1.63 0.49
C HIS A 42 -25.70 -2.39 1.69
N VAL A 43 -26.19 -1.62 2.66
CA VAL A 43 -26.77 -2.12 3.90
C VAL A 43 -28.07 -1.36 4.15
N GLU A 44 -29.20 -2.01 3.90
CA GLU A 44 -30.55 -1.45 4.13
C GLU A 44 -31.48 -2.57 4.62
N GLY A 45 -31.85 -2.54 5.91
CA GLY A 45 -32.60 -3.63 6.55
C GLY A 45 -31.87 -4.98 6.40
N ASP A 46 -32.60 -6.01 5.96
CA ASP A 46 -32.03 -7.35 5.70
C ASP A 46 -31.31 -7.45 4.33
N ALA A 47 -31.35 -6.40 3.51
CA ALA A 47 -30.67 -6.37 2.22
C ALA A 47 -29.20 -5.94 2.40
N VAL A 48 -28.33 -6.93 2.60
CA VAL A 48 -26.88 -6.73 2.76
C VAL A 48 -26.11 -7.34 1.59
N ARG A 49 -25.45 -6.50 0.78
CA ARG A 49 -24.73 -6.96 -0.42
C ARG A 49 -23.62 -6.00 -0.86
N PRO A 50 -22.57 -6.48 -1.55
CA PRO A 50 -21.55 -5.61 -2.12
C PRO A 50 -22.13 -4.73 -3.24
N ASN A 51 -21.56 -3.53 -3.41
CA ASN A 51 -21.96 -2.63 -4.49
C ASN A 51 -21.70 -3.26 -5.87
N HIS A 52 -22.58 -2.97 -6.84
CA HIS A 52 -22.48 -3.50 -8.21
C HIS A 52 -21.25 -3.02 -8.98
N ARG A 53 -20.70 -1.86 -8.62
CA ARG A 53 -19.47 -1.31 -9.20
C ARG A 53 -18.54 -0.91 -8.07
N MET A 54 -17.25 -1.16 -8.28
CA MET A 54 -16.18 -0.73 -7.38
C MET A 54 -15.09 -0.03 -8.19
N VAL A 55 -14.37 0.89 -7.54
CA VAL A 55 -13.08 1.36 -8.07
C VAL A 55 -12.10 0.23 -7.80
N ALA A 56 -11.67 -0.45 -8.86
CA ALA A 56 -10.84 -1.64 -8.77
C ALA A 56 -9.42 -1.36 -8.28
N HIS A 57 -8.98 -0.09 -8.24
CA HIS A 57 -7.63 0.28 -7.86
C HIS A 57 -7.57 1.70 -7.30
N THR A 58 -7.07 1.87 -6.07
CA THR A 58 -6.72 3.20 -5.54
C THR A 58 -5.23 3.46 -5.67
N GLY A 59 -4.40 2.55 -5.16
CA GLY A 59 -2.94 2.67 -5.16
C GLY A 59 -2.30 1.72 -4.17
N PHE A 60 -0.97 1.73 -4.15
CA PHE A 60 -0.15 0.89 -3.28
C PHE A 60 0.47 1.74 -2.16
N LEU A 61 0.59 1.15 -0.97
CA LEU A 61 1.36 1.71 0.14
C LEU A 61 2.58 0.83 0.34
N THR A 62 3.78 1.42 0.29
CA THR A 62 5.02 0.75 0.68
C THR A 62 5.56 1.40 1.95
N VAL A 63 5.77 0.59 2.98
CA VAL A 63 6.37 1.00 4.26
C VAL A 63 7.77 0.39 4.36
N SER A 64 8.71 1.16 4.89
CA SER A 64 10.01 0.64 5.33
C SER A 64 10.50 1.38 6.56
N ARG A 65 11.50 0.82 7.24
CA ARG A 65 12.12 1.42 8.41
C ARG A 65 13.60 1.63 8.17
N LEU A 66 14.10 2.84 8.45
CA LEU A 66 15.53 3.12 8.47
C LEU A 66 16.17 2.28 9.57
N THR A 67 16.84 1.20 9.19
CA THR A 67 17.61 0.38 10.11
C THR A 67 18.93 1.09 10.36
N ALA A 68 19.39 1.12 11.61
CA ALA A 68 20.78 1.52 11.85
C ALA A 68 21.64 0.47 11.13
N SER A 69 22.55 0.95 10.30
CA SER A 69 23.65 0.14 9.78
C SER A 69 24.46 -0.45 10.92
#